data_AF-A0A2N9LNU6-F1
#
_entry.id   AF-A0A2N9LNU6-F1
#
_cell.length_a   1.000
_cell.length_b   1.000
_cell.length_c   1.000
_cell.angle_alpha   90.00
_cell.angle_beta   90.00
_cell.angle_gamma   90.00
#
_symmetry.space_group_name_H-M   'P 1'
#
loop_
_entity.id
_entity.type
_entity.pdbx_description
1 polymer ?
#
loop_
_entity_poly.entity_id
_entity_poly.type
_entity_poly.pdbx_seq_one_letter_code
_entity_poly.pdbx_strand_id
1 'polypeptide(L)'
;MKKLFAVALLVGCLALPAQETRHETSHATGNPAIDNKPNSPAVPDVFAVSGHLDRIVVLRFKFGTDLLAGLKQMIAQEKIKNAVILSGFGSVRGYQVHQVSNRDLPSKDMFIKNPTAPADIIGMSGMVMDGRVHPHITLANAEHSFGGHLEPDTQVFTFAVITLGVLDDKIDMSRFDDSTYR
;
A
#
# COMPACT_ATOMS: atom_id res chain seq x y z
N MET A 1 -63.50 28.67 -7.67
CA MET A 1 -62.18 29.33 -7.76
C MET A 1 -61.25 28.68 -6.73
N LYS A 2 -60.09 28.16 -7.18
CA LYS A 2 -58.76 28.18 -6.53
C LYS A 2 -58.72 27.79 -5.02
N LYS A 3 -57.96 26.80 -4.55
CA LYS A 3 -56.54 26.50 -4.83
C LYS A 3 -56.21 25.06 -4.40
N LEU A 4 -55.57 24.30 -5.29
CA LEU A 4 -54.90 23.04 -4.99
C LEU A 4 -53.49 23.40 -4.47
N PHE A 5 -53.16 23.06 -3.23
CA PHE A 5 -51.79 23.18 -2.71
C PHE A 5 -51.00 21.93 -3.13
N ALA A 6 -50.22 22.04 -4.20
CA ALA A 6 -49.20 21.06 -4.53
C ALA A 6 -47.97 21.35 -3.67
N VAL A 7 -47.75 20.53 -2.63
CA VAL A 7 -46.48 20.52 -1.89
C VAL A 7 -45.49 19.72 -2.71
N ALA A 8 -44.56 20.41 -3.38
CA ALA A 8 -43.42 19.77 -4.02
C ALA A 8 -42.41 19.37 -2.95
N LEU A 9 -42.29 18.07 -2.68
CA LEU A 9 -41.17 17.53 -1.89
C LEU A 9 -39.90 17.62 -2.75
N LEU A 10 -39.05 18.61 -2.48
CA LEU A 10 -37.71 18.71 -3.04
C LEU A 10 -36.82 17.73 -2.26
N VAL A 11 -36.64 16.51 -2.76
CA VAL A 11 -35.62 15.59 -2.23
C VAL A 11 -34.27 16.09 -2.73
N GLY A 12 -33.59 16.91 -1.94
CA GLY A 12 -32.21 17.27 -2.18
C GLY A 12 -31.32 16.04 -2.00
N CYS A 13 -30.72 15.55 -3.08
CA CYS A 13 -29.60 14.62 -2.99
C CYS A 13 -28.41 15.35 -2.35
N LEU A 14 -28.33 15.31 -1.02
CA LEU A 14 -27.12 15.69 -0.30
C LEU A 14 -26.04 14.67 -0.70
N ALA A 15 -25.05 15.13 -1.47
CA ALA A 15 -23.84 14.35 -1.70
C ALA A 15 -23.14 14.17 -0.36
N LEU A 16 -23.34 13.02 0.28
CA LEU A 16 -22.60 12.67 1.48
C LEU A 16 -21.12 12.62 1.09
N PRO A 17 -20.23 13.30 1.84
CA PRO A 17 -18.80 13.13 1.63
C PRO A 17 -18.47 11.65 1.71
N ALA A 18 -17.63 11.17 0.79
CA ALA A 18 -17.28 9.76 0.73
C ALA A 18 -16.62 9.35 2.06
N GLN A 19 -17.34 8.49 2.80
CA GLN A 19 -17.01 8.09 4.16
C GLN A 19 -15.83 7.11 4.17
N GLU A 20 -15.09 7.06 5.28
CA GLU A 20 -14.13 5.99 5.53
C GLU A 20 -14.82 4.63 5.48
N THR A 21 -14.21 3.67 4.77
CA THR A 21 -14.66 2.28 4.72
C THR A 21 -13.60 1.36 5.29
N ARG A 22 -14.09 0.25 5.86
CA ARG A 22 -13.26 -0.82 6.41
C ARG A 22 -13.82 -2.16 5.96
N HIS A 23 -12.95 -3.06 5.50
CA HIS A 23 -13.34 -4.43 5.20
C HIS A 23 -12.18 -5.39 5.44
N GLU A 24 -12.51 -6.62 5.80
CA GLU A 24 -11.53 -7.68 6.03
C GLU A 24 -11.51 -8.65 4.85
N THR A 25 -10.31 -9.03 4.41
CA THR A 25 -10.10 -10.05 3.37
C THR A 25 -9.18 -11.15 3.91
N SER A 26 -9.50 -12.42 3.61
CA SER A 26 -8.68 -13.58 3.99
C SER A 26 -7.73 -13.97 2.85
N HIS A 27 -6.45 -14.22 3.17
CA HIS A 27 -5.43 -14.74 2.25
C HIS A 27 -5.38 -16.28 2.23
N ALA A 28 -6.53 -16.93 2.36
CA ALA A 28 -6.62 -18.38 2.28
C ALA A 28 -6.35 -18.86 0.84
N THR A 29 -5.51 -19.88 0.68
CA THR A 29 -5.30 -20.51 -0.63
C THR A 29 -6.48 -21.39 -1.06
N GLY A 30 -7.42 -21.64 -0.14
CA GLY A 30 -8.49 -22.62 -0.30
C GLY A 30 -8.01 -24.06 -0.11
N ASN A 31 -6.72 -24.26 0.17
CA ASN A 31 -6.12 -25.56 0.46
C ASN A 31 -5.62 -25.59 1.91
N PRO A 32 -6.34 -26.28 2.83
CA PRO A 32 -5.92 -26.39 4.22
C PRO A 32 -4.53 -26.99 4.42
N ALA A 33 -4.05 -27.82 3.49
CA ALA A 33 -2.70 -28.38 3.55
C ALA A 33 -1.60 -27.32 3.35
N ILE A 34 -1.90 -26.24 2.62
CA ILE A 34 -0.99 -25.10 2.44
C ILE A 34 -1.21 -24.09 3.56
N ASP A 35 -2.46 -23.78 3.89
CA ASP A 35 -2.80 -22.74 4.88
C ASP A 35 -2.34 -23.15 6.30
N ASN A 36 -2.46 -24.44 6.66
CA ASN A 36 -2.07 -24.97 7.97
C ASN A 36 -0.70 -25.68 7.97
N LYS A 37 0.09 -25.56 6.88
CA LYS A 37 1.39 -26.23 6.79
C LYS A 37 2.30 -25.78 7.94
N PRO A 38 2.91 -26.70 8.71
CA PRO A 38 3.91 -26.34 9.72
C PRO A 38 5.21 -25.87 9.05
N ASN A 39 6.13 -25.32 9.84
CA ASN A 39 7.47 -25.00 9.36
C ASN A 39 8.19 -26.28 8.90
N SER A 40 8.95 -26.14 7.81
CA SER A 40 9.78 -27.15 7.22
C SER A 40 11.21 -27.04 7.75
N PRO A 41 11.85 -28.14 8.20
CA PRO A 41 13.25 -28.11 8.61
C PRO A 41 14.22 -27.79 7.44
N ALA A 42 13.74 -27.79 6.19
CA ALA A 42 14.51 -27.40 5.02
C ALA A 42 14.58 -25.88 4.80
N VAL A 43 13.74 -25.10 5.50
CA VAL A 43 13.76 -23.64 5.46
C VAL A 43 14.42 -23.16 6.75
N PRO A 44 15.55 -22.43 6.68
CA PRO A 44 16.17 -21.88 7.88
C PRO A 44 15.29 -20.79 8.48
N ASP A 45 15.31 -20.65 9.81
CA ASP A 45 14.57 -19.58 10.51
C ASP A 45 14.93 -18.18 9.99
N VAL A 46 16.20 -17.99 9.58
CA VAL A 46 16.71 -16.77 8.97
C VAL A 46 17.74 -17.14 7.90
N PHE A 47 17.69 -16.45 6.76
CA PHE A 47 18.74 -16.48 5.75
C PHE A 47 19.04 -15.07 5.26
N ALA A 48 20.25 -14.86 4.76
CA ALA A 48 20.69 -13.58 4.23
C ALA A 48 21.03 -13.71 2.75
N VAL A 49 20.65 -12.70 1.99
CA VAL A 49 21.20 -12.44 0.65
C VAL A 49 21.99 -11.15 0.73
N SER A 50 23.18 -11.13 0.13
CA SER A 50 24.04 -9.95 0.10
C SER A 50 24.08 -9.37 -1.30
N GLY A 51 24.07 -8.05 -1.38
CA GLY A 51 24.34 -7.36 -2.62
C GLY A 51 24.71 -5.91 -2.39
N HIS A 52 24.81 -5.17 -3.49
CA HIS A 52 25.34 -3.81 -3.49
C HIS A 52 24.30 -2.81 -3.95
N LEU A 53 24.46 -1.56 -3.51
CA LEU A 53 23.70 -0.43 -4.02
C LEU A 53 24.34 0.04 -5.33
N ASP A 54 23.61 -0.07 -6.43
CA ASP A 54 24.10 0.28 -7.75
C ASP A 54 23.87 1.75 -8.08
N ARG A 55 22.66 2.26 -7.77
CA ARG A 55 22.31 3.68 -7.97
C ARG A 55 21.16 4.12 -7.07
N ILE A 56 21.02 5.44 -6.95
CA ILE A 56 19.89 6.08 -6.28
C ILE A 56 18.95 6.68 -7.32
N VAL A 57 17.64 6.48 -7.15
CA VAL A 57 16.59 7.08 -7.97
C VAL A 57 15.64 7.85 -7.07
N VAL A 58 15.44 9.13 -7.37
CA VAL A 58 14.54 10.02 -6.61
C VAL A 58 13.32 10.31 -7.48
N LEU A 59 12.16 9.83 -7.02
CA LEU A 59 10.89 10.00 -7.70
C LEU A 59 10.11 11.13 -7.05
N ARG A 60 9.71 12.14 -7.82
CA ARG A 60 8.82 13.22 -7.37
C ARG A 60 7.45 13.07 -8.01
N PHE A 61 6.44 12.93 -7.18
CA PHE A 61 5.04 12.82 -7.57
C PHE A 61 4.37 14.19 -7.48
N LYS A 62 3.45 14.46 -8.40
CA LYS A 62 2.66 15.70 -8.43
C LYS A 62 1.29 15.49 -7.79
N PHE A 63 0.60 16.59 -7.51
CA PHE A 63 -0.79 16.60 -7.05
C PHE A 63 -1.68 15.67 -7.89
N GLY A 64 -2.51 14.88 -7.20
CA GLY A 64 -3.50 14.00 -7.79
C GLY A 64 -2.95 12.70 -8.39
N THR A 65 -1.63 12.46 -8.34
CA THR A 65 -1.06 11.19 -8.75
C THR A 65 -1.42 10.09 -7.75
N ASP A 66 -1.86 8.94 -8.24
CA ASP A 66 -1.94 7.71 -7.44
C ASP A 66 -0.52 7.21 -7.13
N LEU A 67 -0.18 7.13 -5.84
CA LEU A 67 1.17 6.81 -5.38
C LEU A 67 1.64 5.43 -5.83
N LEU A 68 0.80 4.40 -5.68
CA LEU A 68 1.19 3.03 -6.01
C LEU A 68 1.32 2.84 -7.52
N ALA A 69 0.37 3.37 -8.30
CA ALA A 69 0.41 3.31 -9.76
C ALA A 69 1.61 4.10 -10.30
N GLY A 70 1.87 5.30 -9.78
CA GLY A 70 3.03 6.10 -10.17
C GLY A 70 4.36 5.43 -9.82
N LEU A 71 4.45 4.78 -8.65
CA LEU A 71 5.63 4.01 -8.27
C LEU A 71 5.86 2.85 -9.25
N LYS A 72 4.84 2.03 -9.51
CA LYS A 72 4.90 0.91 -10.48
C LYS A 72 5.31 1.38 -11.88
N GLN A 73 4.73 2.49 -12.35
CA GLN A 73 5.10 3.09 -13.64
C GLN A 73 6.59 3.46 -13.68
N MET A 74 7.10 4.13 -12.65
CA MET A 74 8.50 4.55 -12.62
C MET A 74 9.46 3.38 -12.46
N ILE A 75 9.12 2.34 -11.70
CA ILE A 75 9.90 1.09 -11.65
C ILE A 75 10.07 0.49 -13.05
N ALA A 76 8.98 0.38 -13.81
CA ALA A 76 9.04 -0.15 -15.17
C ALA A 76 9.83 0.76 -16.12
N GLN A 77 9.59 2.07 -16.06
CA GLN A 77 10.27 3.06 -16.91
C GLN A 77 11.78 3.10 -16.66
N GLU A 78 12.18 3.04 -15.40
CA GLU A 78 13.58 3.05 -14.96
C GLU A 78 14.24 1.66 -15.07
N LYS A 79 13.49 0.64 -15.50
CA LYS A 79 13.93 -0.75 -15.63
C LYS A 79 14.54 -1.29 -14.34
N ILE A 80 13.89 -1.02 -13.21
CA ILE A 80 14.36 -1.43 -11.89
C ILE A 80 13.84 -2.85 -11.62
N LYS A 81 14.75 -3.81 -11.51
CA LYS A 81 14.42 -5.18 -11.10
C LYS A 81 14.36 -5.31 -9.59
N ASN A 82 15.44 -4.94 -8.91
CA ASN A 82 15.55 -5.01 -7.45
C ASN A 82 15.87 -3.63 -6.87
N ALA A 83 15.19 -3.25 -5.79
CA ALA A 83 15.48 -2.02 -5.07
C ALA A 83 14.97 -2.07 -3.62
N VAL A 84 15.53 -1.22 -2.76
CA VAL A 84 14.99 -0.89 -1.45
C VAL A 84 14.45 0.53 -1.44
N ILE A 85 13.31 0.75 -0.80
CA ILE A 85 12.81 2.11 -0.53
C ILE A 85 13.62 2.66 0.64
N LEU A 86 14.42 3.70 0.37
CA LEU A 86 15.29 4.35 1.36
C LEU A 86 14.56 5.44 2.16
N SER A 87 13.57 6.09 1.54
CA SER A 87 12.79 7.16 2.17
C SER A 87 11.53 7.45 1.35
N GLY A 88 10.47 7.88 2.03
CA GLY A 88 9.31 8.51 1.41
C GLY A 88 8.74 9.61 2.30
N PHE A 89 8.41 10.76 1.71
CA PHE A 89 7.81 11.89 2.42
C PHE A 89 6.93 12.74 1.50
N GLY A 90 6.03 13.54 2.09
CA GLY A 90 5.07 14.36 1.33
C GLY A 90 3.69 14.35 1.99
N SER A 91 2.63 14.45 1.19
CA SER A 91 1.25 14.39 1.71
C SER A 91 0.29 13.74 0.72
N VAL A 92 -0.81 13.21 1.26
CA VAL A 92 -1.93 12.60 0.51
C VAL A 92 -3.22 13.34 0.82
N ARG A 93 -4.20 13.27 -0.09
CA ARG A 93 -5.55 13.87 0.03
C ARG A 93 -6.66 12.82 0.18
N GLY A 94 -6.25 11.57 0.22
CA GLY A 94 -7.05 10.37 0.33
C GLY A 94 -6.11 9.18 0.29
N TYR A 95 -6.42 8.13 1.04
CA TYR A 95 -5.56 6.97 1.21
C TYR A 95 -6.33 5.67 1.27
N GLN A 96 -5.65 4.61 0.87
CA GLN A 96 -6.03 3.25 1.16
C GLN A 96 -4.79 2.49 1.63
N VAL A 97 -4.93 1.75 2.73
CA VAL A 97 -3.88 0.88 3.27
C VAL A 97 -4.51 -0.40 3.79
N HIS A 98 -3.71 -1.46 3.92
CA HIS A 98 -4.11 -2.64 4.70
C HIS A 98 -3.09 -3.01 5.77
N GLN A 99 -3.57 -3.70 6.81
CA GLN A 99 -2.75 -4.31 7.86
C GLN A 99 -3.23 -5.73 8.15
N VAL A 100 -2.31 -6.60 8.57
CA VAL A 100 -2.68 -7.93 9.08
C VAL A 100 -3.51 -7.76 10.37
N SER A 101 -4.67 -8.41 10.44
CA SER A 101 -5.68 -8.26 11.50
C SER A 101 -5.80 -9.46 12.43
N ASN A 102 -5.08 -10.55 12.17
CA ASN A 102 -5.12 -11.78 12.96
C ASN A 102 -3.73 -12.32 13.35
N ARG A 103 -3.70 -13.44 14.07
CA ARG A 103 -2.48 -14.04 14.65
C ARG A 103 -2.13 -15.42 14.09
N ASP A 104 -2.97 -15.97 13.24
CA ASP A 104 -2.89 -17.35 12.73
C ASP A 104 -2.94 -17.34 11.20
N LEU A 105 -2.43 -18.38 10.56
CA LEU A 105 -2.60 -18.57 9.12
C LEU A 105 -3.95 -19.26 8.81
N PRO A 106 -4.59 -18.94 7.67
CA PRO A 106 -4.19 -17.92 6.70
C PRO A 106 -4.36 -16.50 7.28
N SER A 107 -3.48 -15.58 6.86
CA SER A 107 -3.56 -14.19 7.31
C SER A 107 -4.84 -13.53 6.83
N LYS A 108 -5.32 -12.59 7.63
CA LYS A 108 -6.43 -11.71 7.29
C LYS A 108 -5.92 -10.29 7.25
N ASP A 109 -6.40 -9.52 6.28
CA ASP A 109 -6.01 -8.13 6.10
C ASP A 109 -7.21 -7.21 6.26
N MET A 110 -7.05 -6.21 7.11
CA MET A 110 -7.98 -5.10 7.29
C MET A 110 -7.62 -3.98 6.33
N PHE A 111 -8.45 -3.77 5.33
CA PHE A 111 -8.33 -2.65 4.41
C PHE A 111 -9.08 -1.44 4.99
N ILE A 112 -8.40 -0.30 5.06
CA ILE A 112 -8.96 0.97 5.49
C ILE A 112 -8.82 1.95 4.32
N LYS A 113 -9.93 2.51 3.86
CA LYS A 113 -9.95 3.53 2.81
C LYS A 113 -10.61 4.78 3.32
N ASN A 114 -9.91 5.91 3.22
CA ASN A 114 -10.51 7.23 3.42
C ASN A 114 -10.25 8.09 2.18
N PRO A 115 -11.25 8.30 1.32
CA PRO A 115 -11.05 8.95 0.02
C PRO A 115 -10.91 10.47 0.09
N THR A 116 -11.14 11.09 1.25
CA THR A 116 -11.17 12.56 1.39
C THR A 116 -10.30 13.10 2.52
N ALA A 117 -9.86 12.27 3.47
CA ALA A 117 -9.00 12.72 4.55
C ALA A 117 -7.56 12.95 4.06
N PRO A 118 -6.95 14.10 4.40
CA PRO A 118 -5.55 14.34 4.16
C PRO A 118 -4.68 13.66 5.23
N ALA A 119 -3.45 13.33 4.86
CA ALA A 119 -2.42 12.88 5.81
C ALA A 119 -1.02 13.21 5.29
N ASP A 120 -0.08 13.42 6.20
CA ASP A 120 1.34 13.57 5.88
C ASP A 120 1.98 12.18 5.74
N ILE A 121 2.81 12.01 4.72
CA ILE A 121 3.69 10.84 4.58
C ILE A 121 4.92 11.13 5.43
N ILE A 122 5.03 10.45 6.56
CA ILE A 122 6.15 10.62 7.51
C ILE A 122 7.17 9.47 7.44
N GLY A 123 6.87 8.43 6.65
CA GLY A 123 7.78 7.34 6.38
C GLY A 123 7.28 6.43 5.27
N MET A 124 8.22 5.80 4.57
CA MET A 124 7.95 4.72 3.63
C MET A 124 9.12 3.76 3.61
N SER A 125 8.82 2.47 3.61
CA SER A 125 9.79 1.37 3.53
C SER A 125 9.26 0.30 2.59
N GLY A 126 10.08 -0.68 2.28
CA GLY A 126 9.71 -1.80 1.40
C GLY A 126 10.73 -2.03 0.30
N MET A 127 10.38 -2.93 -0.61
CA MET A 127 11.30 -3.40 -1.64
C MET A 127 10.61 -3.49 -3.00
N VAL A 128 11.43 -3.42 -4.04
CA VAL A 128 11.13 -3.87 -5.39
C VAL A 128 11.83 -5.20 -5.56
N MET A 129 11.08 -6.25 -5.91
CA MET A 129 11.55 -7.62 -6.04
C MET A 129 11.10 -8.15 -7.40
N ASP A 130 12.05 -8.30 -8.32
CA ASP A 130 11.78 -8.67 -9.71
C ASP A 130 10.71 -7.77 -10.38
N GLY A 131 10.83 -6.46 -10.17
CA GLY A 131 9.90 -5.44 -10.68
C GLY A 131 8.57 -5.34 -9.93
N ARG A 132 8.25 -6.27 -9.02
CA ARG A 132 7.08 -6.16 -8.12
C ARG A 132 7.41 -5.27 -6.94
N VAL A 133 6.52 -4.34 -6.61
CA VAL A 133 6.70 -3.43 -5.48
C VAL A 133 5.92 -3.93 -4.27
N HIS A 134 6.55 -3.95 -3.10
CA HIS A 134 5.90 -4.20 -1.80
C HIS A 134 6.20 -3.03 -0.83
N PRO A 135 5.56 -1.87 -1.01
CA PRO A 135 5.75 -0.70 -0.16
C PRO A 135 4.84 -0.71 1.09
N HIS A 136 5.42 -0.37 2.24
CA HIS A 136 4.69 0.02 3.44
C HIS A 136 4.84 1.52 3.66
N ILE A 137 3.77 2.17 4.12
CA ILE A 137 3.69 3.61 4.31
C ILE A 137 3.26 3.94 5.73
N THR A 138 3.87 4.97 6.31
CA THR A 138 3.43 5.60 7.56
C THR A 138 2.87 6.99 7.25
N LEU A 139 1.62 7.17 7.64
CA LEU A 139 0.83 8.37 7.51
C LEU A 139 0.62 9.01 8.89
N ALA A 140 0.43 10.32 8.92
CA ALA A 140 0.06 11.03 10.15
C ALA A 140 -0.96 12.13 9.89
N ASN A 141 -1.85 12.33 10.86
CA ASN A 141 -2.71 13.50 10.98
C ASN A 141 -2.40 14.23 12.30
N ALA A 142 -3.24 15.20 12.68
CA ALA A 142 -3.03 15.97 13.90
C ALA A 142 -3.17 15.13 15.20
N GLU A 143 -3.84 13.98 15.11
CA GLU A 143 -4.19 13.16 16.26
C GLU A 143 -3.23 11.98 16.49
N HIS A 144 -2.76 11.34 15.41
CA HIS A 144 -1.94 10.13 15.51
C HIS A 144 -1.20 9.81 14.19
N SER A 145 -0.29 8.84 14.28
CA SER A 145 0.28 8.16 13.12
C SER A 145 -0.39 6.80 12.91
N PHE A 146 -0.57 6.43 11.66
CA PHE A 146 -1.17 5.18 11.22
C PHE A 146 -0.47 4.73 9.92
N GLY A 147 -0.70 3.51 9.46
CA GLY A 147 0.01 3.02 8.28
C GLY A 147 -0.27 1.56 7.99
N GLY A 148 0.38 1.04 6.96
CA GLY A 148 0.22 -0.34 6.51
C GLY A 148 0.87 -0.54 5.15
N HIS A 149 0.48 -1.62 4.48
CA HIS A 149 0.80 -1.78 3.06
C HIS A 149 0.07 -0.72 2.24
N LEU A 150 0.77 -0.07 1.31
CA LEU A 150 0.19 0.96 0.45
C LEU A 150 -0.70 0.33 -0.62
N GLU A 151 -1.94 0.79 -0.72
CA GLU A 151 -2.92 0.31 -1.70
C GLU A 151 -3.23 1.37 -2.77
N PRO A 152 -3.87 0.98 -3.90
CA PRO A 152 -4.42 1.91 -4.88
C PRO A 152 -5.37 2.94 -4.26
N ASP A 153 -5.62 4.02 -4.98
CA ASP A 153 -6.43 5.17 -4.56
C ASP A 153 -5.81 6.00 -3.42
N THR A 154 -4.52 5.84 -3.17
CA THR A 154 -3.74 6.74 -2.32
C THR A 154 -3.21 7.91 -3.15
N GLN A 155 -3.91 9.05 -3.09
CA GLN A 155 -3.69 10.19 -3.97
C GLN A 155 -2.81 11.25 -3.33
N VAL A 156 -1.76 11.66 -4.03
CA VAL A 156 -0.86 12.74 -3.61
C VAL A 156 -1.62 14.07 -3.49
N PHE A 157 -1.34 14.81 -2.40
CA PHE A 157 -1.84 16.17 -2.22
C PHE A 157 -0.82 17.19 -2.72
N THR A 158 0.10 17.69 -1.90
CA THR A 158 1.04 18.75 -2.35
C THR A 158 2.10 18.21 -3.30
N PHE A 159 2.81 17.18 -2.84
CA PHE A 159 3.79 16.37 -3.55
C PHE A 159 4.05 15.12 -2.73
N ALA A 160 4.68 14.13 -3.34
CA ALA A 160 5.36 13.06 -2.62
C ALA A 160 6.74 12.85 -3.25
N VAL A 161 7.71 12.45 -2.43
CA VAL A 161 9.04 12.09 -2.88
C VAL A 161 9.35 10.71 -2.34
N ILE A 162 9.76 9.79 -3.22
CA ILE A 162 10.21 8.44 -2.85
C ILE A 162 11.63 8.26 -3.38
N THR A 163 12.53 7.85 -2.50
CA THR A 163 13.93 7.55 -2.84
C THR A 163 14.14 6.05 -2.86
N LEU A 164 14.64 5.54 -3.97
CA LEU A 164 14.95 4.13 -4.19
C LEU A 164 16.46 3.94 -4.23
N GLY A 165 16.93 2.91 -3.54
CA GLY A 165 18.26 2.36 -3.74
C GLY A 165 18.16 1.12 -4.61
N VAL A 166 18.62 1.21 -5.86
CA VAL A 166 18.62 0.08 -6.81
C VAL A 166 19.72 -0.90 -6.42
N LEU A 167 19.40 -2.19 -6.44
CA LEU A 167 20.27 -3.29 -6.05
C LEU A 167 20.68 -4.12 -7.27
N ASP A 168 21.75 -4.90 -7.15
CA ASP A 168 22.20 -5.84 -8.19
C ASP A 168 21.05 -6.80 -8.60
N ASP A 169 20.85 -6.93 -9.92
CA ASP A 169 19.84 -7.80 -10.54
C ASP A 169 20.03 -9.30 -10.24
N LYS A 170 21.22 -9.70 -9.79
CA LYS A 170 21.57 -11.09 -9.46
C LYS A 170 21.11 -11.53 -8.07
N ILE A 171 20.73 -10.58 -7.20
CA ILE A 171 20.23 -10.92 -5.86
C ILE A 171 18.88 -11.63 -6.03
N ASP A 172 18.77 -12.83 -5.49
CA ASP A 172 17.50 -13.56 -5.42
C ASP A 172 16.70 -13.09 -4.20
N MET A 173 15.61 -12.36 -4.47
CA MET A 173 14.68 -11.87 -3.46
C MET A 173 13.30 -12.52 -3.58
N SER A 174 13.17 -13.61 -4.35
CA SER A 174 11.88 -14.19 -4.75
C SER A 174 11.03 -14.74 -3.58
N ARG A 175 11.63 -14.96 -2.40
CA ARG A 175 10.99 -15.53 -1.22
C ARG A 175 10.73 -14.55 -0.08
N PHE A 176 11.09 -13.27 -0.22
CA PHE A 176 11.06 -12.31 0.89
C PHE A 176 9.67 -11.80 1.25
N ASP A 177 8.68 -11.94 0.36
CA ASP A 177 7.26 -11.67 0.62
C ASP A 177 6.37 -12.91 0.42
N ASP A 178 6.95 -14.12 0.52
CA ASP A 178 6.26 -15.41 0.35
C ASP A 178 5.96 -16.07 1.70
N SER A 179 4.72 -15.93 2.19
CA SER A 179 4.28 -16.54 3.45
C SER A 179 4.25 -18.09 3.43
N THR A 180 4.34 -18.71 2.24
CA THR A 180 4.39 -20.16 2.08
C THR A 180 5.79 -20.75 2.22
N TYR A 181 6.81 -19.90 2.14
CA TYR A 181 8.21 -20.27 2.31
C TYR A 181 8.56 -20.36 3.80
N ARG A 182 8.08 -21.44 4.42
CA ARG A 182 8.29 -21.77 5.83
C ARG A 182 8.49 -23.26 6.04
#